data_AF-A0A8W8J5E2-F1
#
_entry.id   AF-A0A8W8J5E2-F1
#
_cell.length_a   1.000
_cell.length_b   1.000
_cell.length_c   1.000
_cell.angle_alpha   90.00
_cell.angle_beta   90.00
_cell.angle_gamma   90.00
#
_symmetry.space_group_name_H-M   'P 1'
#
loop_
_entity.id
_entity.type
_entity.pdbx_description
1 polymer ?
#
loop_
_entity_poly.entity_id
_entity_poly.type
_entity_poly.pdbx_seq_one_letter_code
_entity_poly.pdbx_strand_id
1 'polypeptide(L)'
;MQSKILLVLVVVLLAASITEAGRKRKNKGNKADRCIYKRDRSLGKPECIKGVMTFTLQLKSGPSNCTATVTKTKRCRNKECKYDVVSSECNQATNRMTKVMQLKEGGDETKCEKTITMEKRKCRNKAD
;
A
#
# COMPACT_ATOMS: atom_id res chain seq x y z
N MET A 1 27.25 -2.84 -56.29
CA MET A 1 27.49 -2.28 -54.93
C MET A 1 26.38 -1.29 -54.55
N GLN A 2 25.13 -1.74 -54.41
CA GLN A 2 23.98 -0.86 -54.09
C GLN A 2 23.11 -1.36 -52.94
N SER A 3 23.24 -2.61 -52.48
CA SER A 3 22.41 -3.15 -51.38
C SER A 3 22.87 -2.79 -49.96
N LYS A 4 24.09 -2.29 -49.76
CA LYS A 4 24.59 -1.98 -48.40
C LYS A 4 24.14 -0.61 -47.89
N ILE A 5 23.85 0.34 -48.77
CA ILE A 5 23.44 1.70 -48.40
C ILE A 5 21.96 1.72 -47.96
N LEU A 6 21.11 0.89 -48.58
CA LEU A 6 19.69 0.83 -48.25
C LEU A 6 19.43 0.26 -46.84
N LEU A 7 20.23 -0.72 -46.41
CA LEU A 7 20.11 -1.32 -45.08
C LEU A 7 20.50 -0.37 -43.95
N VAL A 8 21.46 0.53 -44.17
CA VAL A 8 21.89 1.51 -43.14
C VAL A 8 20.82 2.59 -42.93
N LEU A 9 20.12 3.03 -43.99
CA LEU A 9 19.05 4.02 -43.89
C LEU A 9 17.81 3.50 -43.13
N VAL A 10 17.47 2.22 -43.29
CA VAL A 10 16.31 1.62 -42.59
C VAL A 10 16.59 1.48 -41.08
N VAL A 11 17.83 1.20 -40.68
CA VAL A 11 18.20 1.10 -39.25
C VAL A 11 18.22 2.48 -38.57
N VAL A 12 18.63 3.54 -39.27
CA VAL A 12 18.64 4.90 -38.71
C VAL A 12 17.22 5.45 -38.53
N LEU A 13 16.27 5.11 -39.41
CA LEU A 13 14.89 5.58 -39.32
C LEU A 13 14.07 4.90 -38.20
N LEU A 14 14.43 3.68 -37.77
CA LEU A 14 13.73 2.96 -36.70
C LEU A 14 14.17 3.41 -35.28
N ALA A 15 15.28 4.13 -35.14
CA ALA A 15 15.77 4.59 -33.84
C ALA A 15 15.09 5.89 -33.33
N ALA A 16 14.28 6.57 -34.16
CA ALA A 16 13.72 7.88 -33.84
C ALA A 16 12.30 7.86 -33.22
N SER A 17 11.67 6.69 -33.08
CA SER A 17 10.28 6.59 -32.58
C SER A 17 10.16 5.98 -31.18
N ILE A 18 11.10 6.28 -30.27
CA ILE A 18 10.87 6.10 -28.84
C ILE A 18 10.32 7.42 -28.30
N THR A 19 9.09 7.76 -28.70
CA THR A 19 8.37 8.87 -28.08
C THR A 19 8.06 8.48 -26.65
N GLU A 20 8.69 9.22 -25.76
CA GLU A 20 8.59 9.14 -24.31
C GLU A 20 7.16 8.85 -23.87
N ALA A 21 6.96 7.69 -23.23
CA ALA A 21 5.82 7.47 -22.34
C ALA A 21 6.00 8.35 -21.10
N GLY A 22 5.97 9.67 -21.31
CA GLY A 22 5.96 10.65 -20.25
C GLY A 22 4.75 10.40 -19.38
N ARG A 23 4.97 10.06 -18.11
CA ARG A 23 3.92 10.10 -17.08
C ARG A 23 3.25 11.47 -17.17
N LYS A 24 2.03 11.53 -17.70
CA LYS A 24 1.18 12.74 -17.63
C LYS A 24 1.11 13.18 -16.17
N ARG A 25 1.91 14.18 -15.79
CA ARG A 25 1.81 14.83 -14.49
C ARG A 25 0.43 15.47 -14.47
N LYS A 26 -0.51 14.86 -13.74
CA LYS A 26 -1.82 15.47 -13.50
C LYS A 26 -1.58 16.88 -12.97
N ASN A 27 -2.04 17.89 -13.71
CA ASN A 27 -1.89 19.29 -13.33
C ASN A 27 -2.55 19.46 -11.96
N LYS A 28 -1.74 19.63 -10.90
CA LYS A 28 -2.17 19.43 -9.51
C LYS A 28 -2.80 20.70 -8.92
N GLY A 29 -3.42 21.53 -9.76
CA GLY A 29 -3.93 22.86 -9.41
C GLY A 29 -2.85 23.78 -8.82
N ASN A 30 -3.23 25.01 -8.47
CA ASN A 30 -2.33 25.86 -7.71
C ASN A 30 -2.20 25.30 -6.28
N LYS A 31 -0.99 25.28 -5.71
CA LYS A 31 -0.76 24.78 -4.34
C LYS A 31 -1.50 25.63 -3.30
N ALA A 32 -1.77 26.90 -3.61
CA ALA A 32 -2.47 27.85 -2.75
C ALA A 32 -3.92 27.44 -2.45
N ASP A 33 -4.58 26.70 -3.35
CA ASP A 33 -6.00 26.35 -3.23
C ASP A 33 -6.26 25.04 -2.47
N ARG A 34 -5.21 24.43 -1.89
CA ARG A 34 -5.31 23.10 -1.25
C ARG A 34 -4.78 23.12 0.17
N CYS A 35 -5.50 22.48 1.09
CA CYS A 35 -5.01 22.22 2.43
C CYS A 35 -3.92 21.15 2.40
N ILE A 36 -2.67 21.56 2.63
CA ILE A 36 -1.51 20.68 2.70
C ILE A 36 -1.21 20.43 4.17
N TYR A 37 -1.21 19.17 4.57
CA TYR A 37 -0.96 18.76 5.95
C TYR A 37 0.35 17.99 6.09
N LYS A 38 1.04 18.17 7.21
CA LYS A 38 2.27 17.44 7.58
C LYS A 38 2.08 16.74 8.92
N ARG A 39 2.75 15.60 9.13
CA ARG A 39 2.72 14.93 10.44
C ARG A 39 3.42 15.81 11.47
N ASP A 40 2.78 15.97 12.62
CA ASP A 40 3.44 16.54 13.79
C ASP A 40 4.47 15.55 14.33
N ARG A 41 5.76 15.93 14.34
CA ARG A 41 6.83 15.06 14.84
C ARG A 41 6.95 15.13 16.37
N SER A 42 6.39 16.15 17.01
CA SER A 42 6.42 16.29 18.48
C SER A 42 5.56 15.22 19.17
N LEU A 43 4.52 14.73 18.50
CA LEU A 43 3.63 13.67 18.99
C LEU A 43 4.23 12.25 18.90
N GLY A 44 5.51 12.13 18.51
CA GLY A 44 6.19 10.85 18.39
C GLY A 44 5.74 10.00 17.18
N LYS A 45 6.10 8.72 17.19
CA LYS A 45 5.68 7.76 16.16
C LYS A 45 4.33 7.16 16.58
N PRO A 46 3.29 7.20 15.72
CA PRO A 46 2.01 6.58 16.05
C PRO A 46 2.17 5.07 16.17
N GLU A 47 1.58 4.49 17.21
CA GLU A 47 1.55 3.06 17.42
C GLU A 47 0.53 2.37 16.50
N CYS A 48 0.75 1.08 16.26
CA CYS A 48 -0.18 0.22 15.53
C CYS A 48 -0.95 -0.63 16.55
N ILE A 49 -2.20 -0.28 16.79
CA ILE A 49 -3.07 -0.93 17.76
C ILE A 49 -4.15 -1.66 16.98
N LYS A 50 -4.24 -2.98 17.16
CA LYS A 50 -5.26 -3.84 16.55
C LYS A 50 -5.39 -3.59 15.03
N GLY A 51 -4.23 -3.56 14.36
CA GLY A 51 -4.14 -3.39 12.90
C GLY A 51 -4.41 -1.97 12.39
N VAL A 52 -4.57 -0.99 13.28
CA VAL A 52 -4.90 0.38 12.94
C VAL A 52 -3.90 1.36 13.57
N MET A 53 -3.47 2.34 12.80
CA MET A 53 -2.70 3.47 13.31
C MET A 53 -3.44 4.77 13.04
N THR A 54 -3.49 5.60 14.06
CA THR A 54 -4.10 6.93 14.00
C THR A 54 -3.02 7.97 14.24
N PHE A 55 -2.99 9.01 13.41
CA PHE A 55 -2.04 10.12 13.58
C PHE A 55 -2.66 11.44 13.20
N THR A 56 -2.26 12.47 13.95
CA THR A 56 -2.65 13.85 13.71
C THR A 56 -1.71 14.48 12.69
N LEU A 57 -2.29 15.22 11.75
CA LEU A 57 -1.57 16.06 10.81
C LEU A 57 -1.89 17.52 11.10
N GLN A 58 -0.86 18.35 11.07
CA GLN A 58 -0.93 19.80 11.23
C GLN A 58 -0.98 20.46 9.87
N LEU A 59 -1.78 21.51 9.74
CA LEU A 59 -1.82 22.34 8.55
C LEU A 59 -0.43 22.94 8.30
N LYS A 60 0.08 22.75 7.09
CA LYS A 60 1.36 23.32 6.63
C LYS A 60 1.13 24.56 5.78
N SER A 61 0.11 24.52 4.92
CA SER A 61 -0.27 25.63 4.04
C SER A 61 -1.67 25.38 3.46
N GLY A 62 -2.42 26.43 3.18
CA GLY A 62 -3.72 26.35 2.53
C GLY A 62 -4.54 27.62 2.75
N PRO A 63 -5.74 27.69 2.18
CA PRO A 63 -6.70 28.79 2.42
C PRO A 63 -7.17 28.84 3.88
N SER A 64 -7.76 29.97 4.29
CA SER A 64 -8.22 30.24 5.66
C SER A 64 -9.33 29.30 6.16
N ASN A 65 -10.03 28.63 5.25
CA ASN A 65 -11.06 27.64 5.58
C ASN A 65 -10.49 26.24 5.90
N CYS A 66 -9.18 26.03 5.82
CA CYS A 66 -8.56 24.77 6.23
C CYS A 66 -8.56 24.62 7.75
N THR A 67 -8.92 23.44 8.26
CA THR A 67 -8.76 23.14 9.69
C THR A 67 -7.29 23.10 10.08
N ALA A 68 -6.97 23.55 11.29
CA ALA A 68 -5.59 23.56 11.81
C ALA A 68 -5.00 22.15 11.94
N THR A 69 -5.83 21.18 12.35
CA THR A 69 -5.47 19.78 12.51
C THR A 69 -6.45 18.88 11.76
N VAL A 70 -5.96 17.70 11.35
CA VAL A 70 -6.79 16.58 10.90
C VAL A 70 -6.27 15.27 11.43
N THR A 71 -7.16 14.37 11.80
CA THR A 71 -6.81 13.00 12.19
C THR A 71 -6.91 12.08 10.98
N LYS A 72 -5.90 11.24 10.77
CA LYS A 72 -5.96 10.18 9.75
C LYS A 72 -5.72 8.83 10.38
N THR A 73 -6.53 7.88 9.93
CA THR A 73 -6.45 6.49 10.33
C THR A 73 -6.04 5.65 9.13
N LYS A 74 -5.09 4.74 9.34
CA LYS A 74 -4.59 3.83 8.30
C LYS A 74 -4.45 2.42 8.85
N ARG A 75 -4.64 1.43 7.97
CA ARG A 75 -4.26 0.05 8.28
C ARG A 75 -2.75 -0.05 8.45
N CYS A 76 -2.33 -0.83 9.43
CA CYS A 76 -0.93 -1.10 9.74
C CYS A 76 -0.78 -2.57 10.16
N ARG A 77 0.48 -3.02 10.25
CA ARG A 77 0.82 -4.35 10.76
C ARG A 77 1.79 -4.19 11.90
N ASN A 78 1.40 -4.62 13.09
CA ASN A 78 2.32 -4.73 14.21
C ASN A 78 3.12 -6.03 14.06
N LYS A 79 4.45 -5.94 14.07
CA LYS A 79 5.36 -7.08 13.87
C LYS A 79 5.52 -7.93 15.13
N GLU A 80 5.17 -7.38 16.29
CA GLU A 80 5.23 -8.03 17.60
C GLU A 80 4.06 -8.99 17.79
N CYS A 81 2.90 -8.73 17.17
CA CYS A 81 1.77 -9.64 17.18
C CYS A 81 2.10 -10.94 16.42
N LYS A 82 2.36 -12.01 17.17
CA LYS A 82 2.57 -13.37 16.65
C LYS A 82 1.31 -14.19 16.87
N TYR A 83 0.98 -15.03 15.90
CA TYR A 83 -0.24 -15.82 15.92
C TYR A 83 0.03 -17.28 15.58
N ASP A 84 -0.69 -18.18 16.24
CA ASP A 84 -0.76 -19.60 15.91
C ASP A 84 -2.02 -19.90 15.10
N VAL A 85 -1.90 -20.81 14.14
CA VAL A 85 -3.01 -21.20 13.27
C VAL A 85 -3.88 -22.20 14.03
N VAL A 86 -5.14 -21.85 14.26
CA VAL A 86 -6.11 -22.71 14.95
C VAL A 86 -6.94 -23.50 13.95
N SER A 87 -7.36 -22.86 12.86
CA SER A 87 -8.07 -23.54 11.79
C SER A 87 -7.65 -23.01 10.41
N SER A 88 -7.83 -23.87 9.41
CA SER A 88 -7.49 -23.57 8.02
C SER A 88 -8.45 -24.32 7.11
N GLU A 89 -9.54 -23.67 6.73
CA GLU A 89 -10.61 -24.27 5.94
C GLU A 89 -10.52 -23.80 4.49
N CYS A 90 -10.71 -24.74 3.56
CA CYS A 90 -10.77 -24.44 2.14
C CYS A 90 -12.23 -24.51 1.66
N ASN A 91 -12.74 -23.41 1.14
CA ASN A 91 -13.98 -23.40 0.38
C ASN A 91 -13.66 -23.82 -1.06
N GLN A 92 -13.97 -25.07 -1.40
CA GLN A 92 -13.65 -25.62 -2.72
C GLN A 92 -14.44 -24.95 -3.86
N ALA A 93 -15.66 -24.49 -3.61
CA ALA A 93 -16.47 -23.80 -4.62
C ALA A 93 -15.85 -22.46 -5.07
N THR A 94 -15.19 -21.75 -4.15
CA THR A 94 -14.54 -20.46 -4.43
C THR A 94 -13.02 -20.56 -4.57
N ASN A 95 -12.46 -21.74 -4.31
CA ASN A 95 -11.01 -22.00 -4.16
C ASN A 95 -10.33 -21.00 -3.20
N ARG A 96 -11.02 -20.57 -2.15
CA ARG A 96 -10.50 -19.64 -1.14
C ARG A 96 -10.29 -20.35 0.17
N MET A 97 -9.19 -20.00 0.85
CA MET A 97 -8.85 -20.58 2.14
C MET A 97 -8.98 -19.54 3.25
N THR A 98 -9.78 -19.85 4.26
CA THR A 98 -9.94 -19.04 5.47
C THR A 98 -9.07 -19.62 6.58
N LYS A 99 -8.18 -18.81 7.15
CA LYS A 99 -7.37 -19.18 8.31
C LYS A 99 -7.82 -18.38 9.52
N VAL A 100 -8.20 -19.08 10.58
CA VAL A 100 -8.38 -18.48 11.91
C VAL A 100 -7.08 -18.65 12.68
N MET A 101 -6.56 -17.55 13.19
CA MET A 101 -5.31 -17.53 13.95
C MET A 101 -5.53 -16.83 15.29
N GLN A 102 -4.97 -17.40 16.36
CA GLN A 102 -5.04 -16.86 17.70
C GLN A 102 -3.70 -16.29 18.13
N LEU A 103 -3.73 -15.21 18.91
CA LEU A 103 -2.54 -14.58 19.45
C LEU A 103 -1.77 -15.62 20.28
N LYS A 104 -0.44 -15.68 20.11
CA LYS A 104 0.39 -16.58 20.92
C LYS A 104 0.24 -16.26 22.40
N GLU A 105 0.39 -17.28 23.24
CA GLU A 105 0.46 -17.11 24.69
C GLU A 105 1.54 -16.08 25.08
N GLY A 106 1.22 -15.21 26.03
CA GLY A 106 2.08 -14.08 26.44
C GLY A 106 2.05 -12.87 25.49
N GLY A 107 1.23 -12.88 24.43
CA GLY A 107 1.05 -11.71 23.56
C GLY A 107 0.25 -10.58 24.20
N ASP A 108 0.53 -9.34 23.79
CA ASP A 108 -0.15 -8.14 24.28
C ASP A 108 -1.52 -7.93 23.60
N GLU A 109 -2.61 -8.30 24.29
CA GLU A 109 -3.99 -8.13 23.81
C GLU A 109 -4.46 -6.66 23.75
N THR A 110 -3.69 -5.72 24.31
CA THR A 110 -3.99 -4.28 24.17
C THR A 110 -3.59 -3.78 22.79
N LYS A 111 -2.48 -4.29 22.24
CA LYS A 111 -1.93 -3.90 20.93
C LYS A 111 -2.33 -4.86 19.80
N CYS A 112 -2.65 -6.11 20.12
CA CYS A 112 -2.94 -7.15 19.15
C CYS A 112 -4.40 -7.64 19.30
N GLU A 113 -5.05 -7.99 18.19
CA GLU A 113 -6.33 -8.70 18.29
C GLU A 113 -6.10 -10.12 18.80
N LYS A 114 -6.96 -10.62 19.69
CA LYS A 114 -6.87 -11.97 20.25
C LYS A 114 -7.05 -13.06 19.19
N THR A 115 -7.93 -12.82 18.22
CA THR A 115 -8.21 -13.73 17.11
C THR A 115 -8.30 -12.93 15.84
N ILE A 116 -7.60 -13.38 14.80
CA ILE A 116 -7.65 -12.77 13.47
C ILE A 116 -8.05 -13.82 12.43
N THR A 117 -8.80 -13.36 11.43
CA THR A 117 -9.19 -14.19 10.29
C THR A 117 -8.48 -13.67 9.04
N MET A 118 -7.80 -14.56 8.32
CA MET A 118 -7.11 -14.25 7.08
C MET A 118 -7.62 -15.11 5.94
N GLU A 119 -8.10 -14.46 4.88
CA GLU A 119 -8.48 -15.12 3.64
C GLU A 119 -7.28 -15.17 2.68
N LYS A 120 -6.99 -16.35 2.13
CA LYS A 120 -6.00 -16.55 1.07
C LYS A 120 -6.71 -16.90 -0.25
N ARG A 121 -6.17 -16.35 -1.34
CA ARG A 121 -6.75 -16.43 -2.69
C ARG A 121 -6.82 -17.83 -3.29
N LYS A 122 -5.99 -18.78 -2.83
CA LYS A 122 -5.95 -20.15 -3.34
C LYS A 122 -5.81 -21.12 -2.18
N CYS A 123 -6.55 -22.21 -2.21
CA CYS A 123 -6.25 -23.36 -1.39
C CYS A 123 -4.92 -23.97 -1.84
N ARG A 124 -4.07 -24.40 -0.91
CA ARG A 124 -2.94 -25.27 -1.26
C ARG A 124 -3.52 -26.66 -1.50
N ASN A 125 -3.90 -26.96 -2.73
CA ASN A 125 -4.01 -28.35 -3.13
C ASN A 125 -2.57 -28.86 -3.17
N LYS A 126 -2.18 -29.75 -2.26
CA LYS A 126 -1.00 -30.59 -2.48
C LYS A 126 -1.38 -31.55 -3.61
N ALA A 127 -1.12 -31.13 -4.83
CA ALA A 127 -1.11 -31.96 -6.02
C ALA A 127 -0.06 -31.35 -6.95
N ASP A 128 1.20 -31.60 -6.62
CA ASP A 128 2.35 -31.73 -7.52
C ASP A 128 3.22 -32.82 -6.92
#